data_AF-A0A5Q0HAR1-F1
#
_entry.id   AF-A0A5Q0HAR1-F1
#
_cell.length_a   1.000
_cell.length_b   1.000
_cell.length_c   1.000
_cell.angle_alpha   90.00
_cell.angle_beta   90.00
_cell.angle_gamma   90.00
#
_symmetry.space_group_name_H-M   'P 1'
#
loop_
_entity.id
_entity.type
_entity.pdbx_description
1 polymer ?
#
loop_
_entity_poly.entity_id
_entity_poly.type
_entity_poly.pdbx_seq_one_letter_code
_entity_poly.pdbx_strand_id
1 'polypeptide(L)'
;MTKANSDYAQTDLIVKLIKDLGKVVNIPAALAAESKLIEDLRRDEFGAGAVVASARTDLLSAPTPADYLKAREALSTALVTTFGTQSDAFRAAEADALYRRAVGSLYDHSNELQSALSERFNDLVAAHSLNDAAASLPDFADPYLNLLNVSPAQASAVATWQNVIGELSAVWSAYIRLARHLGHTFGGSEASENLELAFVLFDIPAFDVARSAAVLLASWKGGTDAAKRYGPLLPFVAGPLSGAALHLKPISDADALWRAVQGI
;
A
#
# COMPACT_ATOMS: atom_id res chain seq x y z
N MET A 1 7.79 17.61 -20.06
CA MET A 1 7.04 16.38 -19.73
C MET A 1 5.58 16.66 -20.04
N THR A 2 4.96 15.93 -20.98
CA THR A 2 3.56 16.17 -21.39
C THR A 2 2.58 15.66 -20.33
N LYS A 3 1.36 16.22 -20.27
CA LYS A 3 0.32 15.79 -19.31
C LYS A 3 0.06 14.28 -19.36
N ALA A 4 -0.02 13.70 -20.56
CA ALA A 4 -0.17 12.26 -20.75
C ALA A 4 0.93 11.44 -20.06
N ASN A 5 2.19 11.88 -20.11
CA ASN A 5 3.29 11.17 -19.44
C ASN A 5 3.17 11.23 -17.91
N SER A 6 2.56 12.28 -17.36
CA SER A 6 2.28 12.40 -15.92
C SER A 6 1.15 11.47 -15.50
N ASP A 7 0.04 11.48 -16.24
CA ASP A 7 -1.16 10.68 -15.93
C ASP A 7 -0.87 9.17 -16.07
N TYR A 8 -0.05 8.80 -17.06
CA TYR A 8 0.47 7.44 -17.18
C TYR A 8 1.36 7.02 -16.01
N ALA A 9 2.28 7.89 -15.57
CA ALA A 9 3.12 7.59 -14.42
C ALA A 9 2.28 7.41 -13.13
N GLN A 10 1.24 8.20 -12.96
CA GLN A 10 0.30 8.05 -11.84
C GLN A 10 -0.49 6.76 -11.91
N THR A 11 -0.95 6.38 -13.10
CA THR A 11 -1.66 5.11 -13.33
C THR A 11 -0.76 3.91 -13.00
N ASP A 12 0.50 3.94 -13.42
CA ASP A 12 1.47 2.88 -13.12
C ASP A 12 1.75 2.75 -11.61
N LEU A 13 1.73 3.87 -10.87
CA LEU A 13 1.85 3.84 -9.40
C LEU A 13 0.64 3.16 -8.74
N ILE A 14 -0.57 3.36 -9.26
CA ILE A 14 -1.78 2.69 -8.76
C ILE A 14 -1.73 1.18 -9.04
N VAL A 15 -1.39 0.79 -10.27
CA VAL A 15 -1.21 -0.63 -10.64
C VAL A 15 -0.15 -1.28 -9.75
N LYS A 16 0.97 -0.59 -9.50
CA LYS A 16 2.01 -1.07 -8.58
C LYS A 16 1.49 -1.22 -7.15
N LEU A 17 0.69 -0.27 -6.66
CA LEU A 17 0.07 -0.36 -5.34
C LEU A 17 -0.85 -1.59 -5.25
N ILE A 18 -1.70 -1.84 -6.24
CA ILE A 18 -2.58 -3.02 -6.30
C ILE A 18 -1.77 -4.31 -6.24
N LYS A 19 -0.66 -4.39 -7.01
CA LYS A 19 0.24 -5.55 -6.98
C LYS A 19 0.93 -5.74 -5.64
N ASP A 20 1.38 -4.66 -5.01
CA ASP A 20 2.02 -4.71 -3.71
C ASP A 20 1.04 -5.15 -2.62
N LEU A 21 -0.22 -4.68 -2.68
CA LEU A 21 -1.32 -5.16 -1.83
C LEU A 21 -1.56 -6.66 -2.04
N GLY A 22 -1.54 -7.13 -3.30
CA GLY A 22 -1.77 -8.53 -3.66
C GLY A 22 -0.71 -9.52 -3.17
N LYS A 23 0.43 -9.04 -2.67
CA LYS A 23 1.44 -9.87 -1.99
C LYS A 23 1.08 -10.16 -0.54
N VAL A 24 0.15 -9.40 0.03
CA VAL A 24 -0.18 -9.40 1.45
C VAL A 24 -1.61 -9.91 1.69
N VAL A 25 -2.55 -9.48 0.85
CA VAL A 25 -3.97 -9.82 0.94
C VAL A 25 -4.53 -10.20 -0.43
N ASN A 26 -5.67 -10.88 -0.44
CA ASN A 26 -6.37 -11.19 -1.68
C ASN A 26 -6.96 -9.92 -2.29
N ILE A 27 -6.70 -9.70 -3.58
CA ILE A 27 -7.25 -8.57 -4.32
C ILE A 27 -8.64 -8.93 -4.84
N PRO A 28 -9.65 -8.05 -4.66
CA PRO A 28 -10.98 -8.25 -5.24
C PRO A 28 -10.91 -8.48 -6.75
N ALA A 29 -11.68 -9.45 -7.25
CA ALA A 29 -11.59 -9.88 -8.64
C ALA A 29 -11.81 -8.73 -9.64
N ALA A 30 -12.70 -7.79 -9.33
CA ALA A 30 -12.94 -6.60 -10.15
C ALA A 30 -11.71 -5.69 -10.22
N LEU A 31 -11.05 -5.42 -9.09
CA LEU A 31 -9.84 -4.61 -9.03
C LEU A 31 -8.66 -5.30 -9.74
N ALA A 32 -8.54 -6.63 -9.62
CA ALA A 32 -7.54 -7.40 -10.34
C ALA A 32 -7.77 -7.37 -11.86
N ALA A 33 -9.02 -7.46 -12.31
CA ALA A 33 -9.38 -7.36 -13.72
C ALA A 33 -9.07 -5.96 -14.29
N GLU A 34 -9.35 -4.90 -13.52
CA GLU A 34 -9.04 -3.52 -13.92
C GLU A 34 -7.54 -3.29 -14.05
N SER A 35 -6.75 -3.72 -13.05
CA SER A 35 -5.28 -3.67 -13.11
C SER A 35 -4.77 -4.40 -14.36
N LYS A 36 -5.31 -5.58 -14.67
CA LYS A 36 -4.90 -6.36 -15.84
C LYS A 36 -5.25 -5.66 -17.15
N LEU A 37 -6.45 -5.08 -17.26
CA LEU A 37 -6.86 -4.30 -18.44
C LEU A 37 -5.86 -3.16 -18.73
N ILE A 38 -5.51 -2.40 -17.69
CA ILE A 38 -4.54 -1.29 -17.82
C ILE A 38 -3.20 -1.82 -18.31
N GLU A 39 -2.69 -2.92 -17.74
CA GLU A 39 -1.41 -3.50 -18.16
C GLU A 39 -1.43 -4.04 -19.59
N ASP A 40 -2.52 -4.68 -20.01
CA ASP A 40 -2.68 -5.21 -21.36
C ASP A 40 -2.71 -4.07 -22.39
N LEU A 41 -3.46 -2.99 -22.11
CA LEU A 41 -3.48 -1.79 -22.97
C LEU A 41 -2.10 -1.13 -23.08
N ARG A 42 -1.36 -1.04 -21.96
CA ARG A 42 0.01 -0.49 -21.96
C ARG A 42 0.95 -1.35 -22.80
N ARG A 43 0.81 -2.69 -22.73
CA ARG A 43 1.60 -3.61 -23.54
C ARG A 43 1.31 -3.45 -25.03
N ASP A 44 0.05 -3.31 -25.40
CA ASP A 44 -0.37 -3.13 -26.79
C ASP A 44 0.18 -1.82 -27.39
N GLU A 45 0.28 -0.75 -26.60
CA GLU A 45 0.91 0.51 -27.02
C GLU A 45 2.39 0.31 -27.42
N PHE A 46 3.14 -0.48 -26.65
CA PHE A 46 4.53 -0.83 -26.99
C PHE A 46 4.63 -1.78 -28.20
N GLY A 47 3.58 -2.57 -28.48
CA GLY A 47 3.53 -3.54 -29.58
C GLY A 47 3.15 -2.96 -30.94
N ALA A 48 2.55 -1.76 -31.00
CA ALA A 48 2.02 -1.18 -32.24
C ALA A 48 3.07 -1.03 -33.37
N GLY A 49 4.32 -0.72 -33.03
CA GLY A 49 5.41 -0.63 -34.00
C GLY A 49 5.75 -1.97 -34.67
N ALA A 50 5.61 -3.08 -33.93
CA ALA A 50 5.83 -4.43 -34.46
C ALA A 50 4.72 -4.83 -35.45
N VAL A 51 3.47 -4.40 -35.21
CA VAL A 51 2.34 -4.66 -36.10
C VAL A 51 2.55 -3.96 -37.46
N VAL A 52 2.99 -2.70 -37.45
CA VAL A 52 3.33 -1.96 -38.68
C VAL A 52 4.50 -2.62 -39.43
N ALA A 53 5.55 -3.03 -38.71
CA ALA A 53 6.69 -3.71 -39.30
C ALA A 53 6.31 -5.07 -39.92
N SER A 54 5.46 -5.85 -39.26
CA SER A 54 4.93 -7.11 -39.78
C SER A 54 4.11 -6.90 -41.04
N ALA A 55 3.13 -5.99 -41.00
CA ALA A 55 2.27 -5.70 -42.15
C ALA A 55 3.06 -5.16 -43.36
N ARG A 56 4.16 -4.43 -43.10
CA ARG A 56 5.08 -3.98 -44.15
C ARG A 56 5.83 -5.16 -44.77
N THR A 57 6.31 -6.10 -43.96
CA THR A 57 6.96 -7.33 -44.45
C THR A 57 6.01 -8.17 -45.30
N ASP A 58 4.76 -8.31 -44.87
CA ASP A 58 3.73 -9.05 -45.61
C ASP A 58 3.43 -8.40 -46.96
N LEU A 59 3.41 -7.05 -47.03
CA LEU A 59 3.26 -6.32 -48.29
C LEU A 59 4.44 -6.55 -49.25
N LEU A 60 5.67 -6.57 -48.73
CA LEU A 60 6.89 -6.75 -49.52
C LEU A 60 7.07 -8.20 -50.02
N SER A 61 6.47 -9.17 -49.33
CA SER A 61 6.61 -10.60 -49.62
C SER A 61 5.37 -11.21 -50.30
N ALA A 62 4.36 -10.40 -50.64
CA ALA A 62 3.11 -10.86 -51.25
C ALA A 62 3.36 -11.54 -52.61
N PRO A 63 3.01 -12.84 -52.77
CA PRO A 63 3.37 -13.62 -53.96
C PRO A 63 2.39 -13.42 -55.14
N THR A 64 1.17 -12.96 -54.86
CA THR A 64 0.13 -12.76 -55.88
C THR A 64 -0.47 -11.35 -55.82
N PRO A 65 -1.08 -10.85 -56.91
CA PRO A 65 -1.79 -9.57 -56.89
C PRO A 65 -2.93 -9.49 -55.86
N ALA A 66 -3.61 -10.61 -55.59
CA ALA A 66 -4.65 -10.68 -54.56
C ALA A 66 -4.05 -10.55 -53.16
N ASP A 67 -2.94 -11.25 -52.89
CA ASP A 67 -2.21 -11.15 -51.61
C ASP A 67 -1.66 -9.74 -51.40
N TYR A 68 -1.19 -9.09 -52.47
CA TYR A 68 -0.72 -7.70 -52.41
C TYR A 68 -1.83 -6.74 -51.99
N LEU A 69 -3.02 -6.85 -52.58
CA LEU A 69 -4.16 -5.99 -52.21
C LEU A 69 -4.57 -6.20 -50.75
N LYS A 70 -4.60 -7.46 -50.28
CA LYS A 70 -4.89 -7.81 -48.89
C LYS A 70 -3.83 -7.27 -47.92
N ALA A 71 -2.54 -7.44 -48.25
CA ALA A 71 -1.45 -6.92 -47.43
C ALA A 71 -1.41 -5.38 -47.42
N ARG A 72 -1.78 -4.74 -48.53
CA ARG A 72 -1.89 -3.27 -48.63
C ARG A 72 -2.98 -2.74 -47.71
N GLU A 73 -4.13 -3.41 -47.66
CA GLU A 73 -5.22 -3.07 -46.75
C GLU A 73 -4.79 -3.27 -45.29
N ALA A 74 -4.15 -4.39 -44.96
CA ALA A 74 -3.63 -4.65 -43.61
C ALA A 74 -2.61 -3.59 -43.15
N LEU A 75 -1.67 -3.20 -44.03
CA LEU A 75 -0.71 -2.13 -43.73
C LEU A 75 -1.41 -0.76 -43.57
N SER A 76 -2.37 -0.44 -44.43
CA SER A 76 -3.13 0.81 -44.30
C SER A 76 -3.87 0.88 -42.97
N THR A 77 -4.54 -0.20 -42.57
CA THR A 77 -5.22 -0.30 -41.27
C THR A 77 -4.22 -0.16 -40.12
N ALA A 78 -3.11 -0.90 -40.16
CA ALA A 78 -2.08 -0.82 -39.13
C ALA A 78 -1.50 0.60 -38.98
N LEU A 79 -1.26 1.30 -40.08
CA LEU A 79 -0.79 2.70 -40.08
C LEU A 79 -1.83 3.66 -39.52
N VAL A 80 -3.09 3.55 -39.93
CA VAL A 80 -4.18 4.41 -39.42
C VAL A 80 -4.40 4.18 -37.93
N THR A 81 -4.47 2.93 -37.49
CA THR A 81 -4.61 2.59 -36.07
C THR A 81 -3.43 3.11 -35.27
N THR A 82 -2.19 2.87 -35.72
CA THR A 82 -0.98 3.33 -35.00
C THR A 82 -0.90 4.85 -34.96
N PHE A 83 -1.23 5.54 -36.06
CA PHE A 83 -1.23 7.00 -36.08
C PHE A 83 -2.31 7.57 -35.15
N GLY A 84 -3.51 6.97 -35.13
CA GLY A 84 -4.60 7.36 -34.24
C GLY A 84 -4.21 7.19 -32.77
N THR A 85 -3.69 6.02 -32.39
CA THR A 85 -3.30 5.71 -31.00
C THR A 85 -2.05 6.47 -30.54
N GLN A 86 -1.20 6.90 -31.45
CA GLN A 86 -0.02 7.71 -31.12
C GLN A 86 -0.28 9.22 -31.05
N SER A 87 -1.46 9.68 -31.46
CA SER A 87 -1.79 11.11 -31.40
C SER A 87 -1.81 11.60 -29.95
N ASP A 88 -1.24 12.79 -29.71
CA ASP A 88 -1.15 13.37 -28.36
C ASP A 88 -2.52 13.52 -27.70
N ALA A 89 -3.56 13.87 -28.49
CA ALA A 89 -4.92 14.02 -28.01
C ALA A 89 -5.52 12.69 -27.55
N PHE A 90 -5.35 11.61 -28.33
CA PHE A 90 -5.81 10.28 -27.94
C PHE A 90 -5.09 9.79 -26.69
N ARG A 91 -3.76 9.87 -26.66
CA ARG A 91 -2.94 9.46 -25.51
C ARG A 91 -3.30 10.21 -24.23
N ALA A 92 -3.56 11.52 -24.32
CA ALA A 92 -3.99 12.30 -23.17
C ALA A 92 -5.37 11.89 -22.67
N ALA A 93 -6.32 11.62 -23.57
CA ALA A 93 -7.66 11.17 -23.21
C ALA A 93 -7.66 9.76 -22.63
N GLU A 94 -6.88 8.85 -23.20
CA GLU A 94 -6.71 7.48 -22.72
C GLU A 94 -6.03 7.46 -21.34
N ALA A 95 -4.94 8.22 -21.15
CA ALA A 95 -4.27 8.30 -19.86
C ALA A 95 -5.19 8.84 -18.74
N ASP A 96 -5.98 9.89 -19.00
CA ASP A 96 -6.97 10.42 -18.03
C ASP A 96 -8.07 9.39 -17.74
N ALA A 97 -8.57 8.69 -18.77
CA ALA A 97 -9.58 7.66 -18.60
C ALA A 97 -9.07 6.48 -17.76
N LEU A 98 -7.88 5.96 -18.05
CA LEU A 98 -7.26 4.86 -17.29
C LEU A 98 -6.96 5.28 -15.86
N TYR A 99 -6.43 6.48 -15.65
CA TYR A 99 -6.20 7.02 -14.31
C TYR A 99 -7.50 7.06 -13.48
N ARG A 100 -8.57 7.65 -14.03
CA ARG A 100 -9.86 7.74 -13.33
C ARG A 100 -10.47 6.38 -13.02
N ARG A 101 -10.36 5.43 -13.96
CA ARG A 101 -10.83 4.05 -13.74
C ARG A 101 -10.04 3.36 -12.65
N ALA A 102 -8.71 3.49 -12.65
CA ALA A 102 -7.84 2.89 -11.65
C ALA A 102 -8.13 3.45 -10.25
N VAL A 103 -8.22 4.79 -10.13
CA VAL A 103 -8.56 5.47 -8.86
C VAL A 103 -9.96 5.09 -8.40
N GLY A 104 -10.95 5.15 -9.29
CA GLY A 104 -12.34 4.80 -8.96
C GLY A 104 -12.47 3.36 -8.48
N SER A 105 -11.89 2.41 -9.21
CA SER A 105 -11.92 1.00 -8.83
C SER A 105 -11.20 0.73 -7.51
N LEU A 106 -10.07 1.41 -7.23
CA LEU A 106 -9.36 1.27 -5.96
C LEU A 106 -10.17 1.88 -4.81
N TYR A 107 -10.82 3.02 -5.02
CA TYR A 107 -11.66 3.67 -4.03
C TYR A 107 -12.88 2.81 -3.67
N ASP A 108 -13.57 2.24 -4.68
CA ASP A 108 -14.74 1.38 -4.49
C ASP A 108 -14.42 0.13 -3.63
N HIS A 109 -13.18 -0.35 -3.68
CA HIS A 109 -12.73 -1.54 -2.94
C HIS A 109 -11.84 -1.20 -1.73
N SER A 110 -11.68 0.09 -1.41
CA SER A 110 -10.75 0.53 -0.36
C SER A 110 -11.12 0.01 1.02
N ASN A 111 -12.41 -0.01 1.37
CA ASN A 111 -12.91 -0.52 2.65
C ASN A 111 -12.69 -2.04 2.78
N GLU A 112 -12.92 -2.80 1.72
CA GLU A 112 -12.68 -4.25 1.68
C GLU A 112 -11.19 -4.54 1.88
N LEU A 113 -10.31 -3.82 1.18
CA LEU A 113 -8.86 -3.95 1.31
C LEU A 113 -8.36 -3.57 2.70
N GLN A 114 -8.85 -2.46 3.29
CA GLN A 114 -8.51 -2.07 4.66
C GLN A 114 -8.94 -3.13 5.67
N SER A 115 -10.13 -3.71 5.49
CA SER A 115 -10.64 -4.77 6.35
C SER A 115 -9.77 -6.03 6.25
N ALA A 116 -9.45 -6.48 5.04
CA ALA A 116 -8.58 -7.63 4.82
C ALA A 116 -7.17 -7.44 5.39
N LEU A 117 -6.60 -6.23 5.27
CA LEU A 117 -5.31 -5.90 5.87
C LEU A 117 -5.38 -5.88 7.40
N SER A 118 -6.45 -5.33 7.97
CA SER A 118 -6.68 -5.28 9.42
C SER A 118 -6.86 -6.69 9.99
N GLU A 119 -7.67 -7.52 9.33
CA GLU A 119 -7.87 -8.92 9.68
C GLU A 119 -6.55 -9.69 9.64
N ARG A 120 -5.81 -9.63 8.53
CA ARG A 120 -4.49 -10.28 8.40
C ARG A 120 -3.50 -9.81 9.47
N PHE A 121 -3.49 -8.53 9.80
CA PHE A 121 -2.64 -7.98 10.84
C PHE A 121 -3.01 -8.56 12.22
N ASN A 122 -4.30 -8.54 12.54
CA ASN A 122 -4.80 -9.01 13.83
C ASN A 122 -4.69 -10.54 13.99
N ASP A 123 -4.77 -11.30 12.90
CA ASP A 123 -4.47 -12.73 12.87
C ASP A 123 -3.01 -13.00 13.27
N LEU A 124 -2.06 -12.20 12.77
CA LEU A 124 -0.64 -12.31 13.19
C LEU A 124 -0.47 -11.98 14.67
N VAL A 125 -1.16 -10.96 15.17
CA VAL A 125 -1.15 -10.60 16.59
C VAL A 125 -1.68 -11.74 17.46
N ALA A 126 -2.78 -12.37 17.05
CA ALA A 126 -3.40 -13.47 17.77
C ALA A 126 -2.58 -14.76 17.69
N ALA A 127 -2.11 -15.14 16.49
CA ALA A 127 -1.35 -16.38 16.26
C ALA A 127 -0.02 -16.43 17.04
N HIS A 128 0.57 -15.26 17.32
CA HIS A 128 1.81 -15.14 18.08
C HIS A 128 1.59 -14.64 19.52
N SER A 129 0.34 -14.53 19.98
CA SER A 129 -0.01 -14.06 21.33
C SER A 129 0.72 -12.76 21.73
N LEU A 130 0.84 -11.81 20.79
CA LEU A 130 1.70 -10.63 20.99
C LEU A 130 1.21 -9.73 22.12
N ASN A 131 -0.11 -9.61 22.29
CA ASN A 131 -0.70 -8.84 23.38
C ASN A 131 -0.40 -9.47 24.76
N ASP A 132 -0.31 -10.81 24.85
CA ASP A 132 0.09 -11.48 26.09
C ASP A 132 1.59 -11.29 26.37
N ALA A 133 2.42 -11.44 25.32
CA ALA A 133 3.85 -11.19 25.40
C ALA A 133 4.18 -9.73 25.77
N ALA A 134 3.29 -8.78 25.45
CA ALA A 134 3.48 -7.36 25.71
C ALA A 134 3.64 -7.02 27.19
N ALA A 135 2.97 -7.76 28.09
CA ALA A 135 3.05 -7.55 29.53
C ALA A 135 4.47 -7.74 30.10
N SER A 136 5.32 -8.45 29.35
CA SER A 136 6.72 -8.69 29.69
C SER A 136 7.69 -7.84 28.89
N LEU A 137 7.25 -6.86 28.09
CA LEU A 137 8.19 -6.01 27.34
C LEU A 137 9.01 -5.11 28.28
N PRO A 138 10.29 -4.86 27.98
CA PRO A 138 11.07 -3.86 28.70
C PRO A 138 10.62 -2.45 28.33
N ASP A 139 10.93 -1.49 29.20
CA ASP A 139 10.82 -0.08 28.85
C ASP A 139 11.92 0.30 27.85
N PHE A 140 11.54 0.48 26.58
CA PHE A 140 12.48 0.88 25.52
C PHE A 140 12.93 2.35 25.62
N ALA A 141 12.33 3.15 26.51
CA ALA A 141 12.79 4.50 26.84
C ALA A 141 13.91 4.49 27.90
N ASP A 142 14.17 3.37 28.58
CA ASP A 142 15.25 3.27 29.57
C ASP A 142 16.63 3.39 28.89
N PRO A 143 17.43 4.44 29.20
CA PRO A 143 18.76 4.61 28.63
C PRO A 143 19.76 3.52 29.04
N TYR A 144 19.47 2.76 30.10
CA TYR A 144 20.32 1.68 30.60
C TYR A 144 19.90 0.29 30.07
N LEU A 145 18.87 0.23 29.22
CA LEU A 145 18.40 -1.02 28.64
C LEU A 145 19.50 -1.69 27.82
N ASN A 146 19.97 -2.84 28.29
CA ASN A 146 20.96 -3.66 27.60
C ASN A 146 20.68 -5.16 27.83
N LEU A 147 21.21 -6.02 26.95
CA LEU A 147 20.97 -7.47 27.01
C LEU A 147 21.38 -8.12 28.34
N LEU A 148 22.30 -7.52 29.09
CA LEU A 148 22.78 -8.06 30.38
C LEU A 148 21.85 -7.71 31.54
N ASN A 149 20.99 -6.71 31.37
CA ASN A 149 20.08 -6.18 32.40
C ASN A 149 18.59 -6.52 32.13
N VAL A 150 18.31 -7.35 31.12
CA VAL A 150 16.96 -7.76 30.73
C VAL A 150 16.62 -9.11 31.36
N SER A 151 15.43 -9.24 31.94
CA SER A 151 14.98 -10.51 32.54
C SER A 151 14.74 -11.58 31.46
N PRO A 152 14.79 -12.88 31.79
CA PRO A 152 14.46 -13.93 30.83
C PRO A 152 13.08 -13.77 30.18
N ALA A 153 12.09 -13.29 30.95
CA ALA A 153 10.74 -13.01 30.44
C ALA A 153 10.74 -11.88 29.41
N GLN A 154 11.47 -10.79 29.68
CA GLN A 154 11.61 -9.67 28.75
C GLN A 154 12.37 -10.07 27.48
N ALA A 155 13.43 -10.86 27.59
CA ALA A 155 14.16 -11.37 26.44
C ALA A 155 13.26 -12.25 25.55
N SER A 156 12.45 -13.12 26.17
CA SER A 156 11.48 -13.96 25.46
C SER A 156 10.37 -13.14 24.79
N ALA A 157 9.87 -12.10 25.46
CA ALA A 157 8.89 -11.19 24.87
C ALA A 157 9.48 -10.49 23.64
N VAL A 158 10.64 -9.85 23.76
CA VAL A 158 11.31 -9.18 22.63
C VAL A 158 11.56 -10.15 21.47
N ALA A 159 12.01 -11.37 21.75
CA ALA A 159 12.22 -12.39 20.71
C ALA A 159 10.91 -12.77 19.98
N THR A 160 9.81 -12.91 20.72
CA THR A 160 8.48 -13.21 20.15
C THR A 160 8.06 -12.13 19.15
N TRP A 161 8.22 -10.87 19.55
CA TRP A 161 7.92 -9.71 18.70
C TRP A 161 8.87 -9.60 17.49
N GLN A 162 10.17 -9.88 17.67
CA GLN A 162 11.15 -9.88 16.59
C GLN A 162 10.88 -10.97 15.54
N ASN A 163 10.35 -12.12 15.94
CA ASN A 163 10.07 -13.22 15.01
C ASN A 163 8.97 -12.88 13.99
N VAL A 164 8.00 -12.04 14.36
CA VAL A 164 6.85 -11.69 13.51
C VAL A 164 6.96 -10.31 12.86
N ILE A 165 7.98 -9.52 13.23
CA ILE A 165 8.06 -8.11 12.85
C ILE A 165 8.09 -7.87 11.35
N GLY A 166 8.73 -8.77 10.58
CA GLY A 166 8.80 -8.67 9.13
C GLY A 166 7.40 -8.73 8.49
N GLU A 167 6.56 -9.65 8.96
CA GLU A 167 5.19 -9.81 8.47
C GLU A 167 4.28 -8.65 8.91
N LEU A 168 4.34 -8.25 10.19
CA LEU A 168 3.59 -7.08 10.67
C LEU A 168 3.98 -5.81 9.89
N SER A 169 5.28 -5.61 9.65
CA SER A 169 5.78 -4.45 8.91
C SER A 169 5.33 -4.46 7.45
N ALA A 170 5.24 -5.63 6.82
CA ALA A 170 4.75 -5.77 5.46
C ALA A 170 3.26 -5.39 5.36
N VAL A 171 2.43 -5.92 6.26
CA VAL A 171 1.00 -5.61 6.32
C VAL A 171 0.77 -4.13 6.64
N TRP A 172 1.47 -3.62 7.65
CA TRP A 172 1.40 -2.22 8.07
C TRP A 172 1.85 -1.26 6.96
N SER A 173 2.93 -1.58 6.24
CA SER A 173 3.40 -0.77 5.11
C SER A 173 2.37 -0.74 3.97
N ALA A 174 1.71 -1.87 3.69
CA ALA A 174 0.65 -1.95 2.70
C ALA A 174 -0.57 -1.10 3.12
N TYR A 175 -0.96 -1.19 4.39
CA TYR A 175 -2.03 -0.38 4.99
C TYR A 175 -1.75 1.12 4.90
N ILE A 176 -0.57 1.59 5.35
CA ILE A 176 -0.18 3.00 5.24
C ILE A 176 -0.21 3.48 3.78
N ARG A 177 0.29 2.67 2.84
CA ARG A 177 0.34 3.06 1.43
C ARG A 177 -1.06 3.24 0.85
N LEU A 178 -1.98 2.33 1.18
CA LEU A 178 -3.39 2.45 0.80
C LEU A 178 -4.01 3.71 1.43
N ALA A 179 -3.83 3.91 2.74
CA ALA A 179 -4.36 5.05 3.45
C ALA A 179 -3.84 6.40 2.90
N ARG A 180 -2.54 6.50 2.61
CA ARG A 180 -1.94 7.68 1.97
C ARG A 180 -2.52 7.95 0.59
N HIS A 181 -2.80 6.90 -0.19
CA HIS A 181 -3.45 7.05 -1.48
C HIS A 181 -4.88 7.59 -1.36
N LEU A 182 -5.58 7.25 -0.26
CA LEU A 182 -6.90 7.77 0.07
C LEU A 182 -6.89 9.16 0.73
N GLY A 183 -5.70 9.74 0.96
CA GLY A 183 -5.53 11.09 1.50
C GLY A 183 -5.24 11.17 3.00
N HIS A 184 -5.00 10.05 3.67
CA HIS A 184 -4.69 10.03 5.11
C HIS A 184 -3.18 10.15 5.38
N THR A 185 -2.82 10.95 6.38
CA THR A 185 -1.43 11.20 6.80
C THR A 185 -1.17 10.64 8.20
N PHE A 186 -0.36 9.58 8.28
CA PHE A 186 0.01 8.95 9.55
C PHE A 186 1.50 9.13 9.87
N GLY A 187 1.81 9.36 11.16
CA GLY A 187 3.18 9.27 11.71
C GLY A 187 4.13 10.40 11.29
N GLY A 188 3.62 11.60 11.01
CA GLY A 188 4.44 12.76 10.69
C GLY A 188 5.00 13.47 11.95
N SER A 189 5.31 14.75 11.84
CA SER A 189 5.89 15.54 12.94
C SER A 189 4.84 16.13 13.87
N GLU A 190 3.57 16.10 13.48
CA GLU A 190 2.50 16.70 14.25
C GLU A 190 1.99 15.72 15.32
N ALA A 191 1.57 16.28 16.46
CA ALA A 191 1.02 15.48 17.55
C ALA A 191 -0.32 14.83 17.15
N SER A 192 -1.11 15.50 16.31
CA SER A 192 -2.36 15.00 15.72
C SER A 192 -2.15 13.72 14.92
N GLU A 193 -1.16 13.69 14.03
CA GLU A 193 -0.87 12.53 13.17
C GLU A 193 -0.42 11.28 13.95
N ASN A 194 0.28 11.47 15.09
CA ASN A 194 0.67 10.37 15.97
C ASN A 194 -0.48 9.91 16.86
N LEU A 195 -1.42 10.80 17.17
CA LEU A 195 -2.64 10.47 17.91
C LEU A 195 -3.61 9.69 17.02
N GLU A 196 -3.85 10.14 15.79
CA GLU A 196 -4.64 9.40 14.78
C GLU A 196 -4.05 8.01 14.53
N LEU A 197 -2.72 7.92 14.40
CA LEU A 197 -2.01 6.65 14.29
C LEU A 197 -2.29 5.73 15.49
N ALA A 198 -2.34 6.25 16.71
CA ALA A 198 -2.64 5.45 17.90
C ALA A 198 -4.06 4.85 17.85
N PHE A 199 -5.05 5.60 17.38
CA PHE A 199 -6.42 5.11 17.21
C PHE A 199 -6.57 4.06 16.11
N VAL A 200 -5.75 4.17 15.05
CA VAL A 200 -5.71 3.17 13.97
C VAL A 200 -5.05 1.87 14.42
N LEU A 201 -3.92 1.95 15.14
CA LEU A 201 -3.07 0.79 15.42
C LEU A 201 -3.40 0.07 16.72
N PHE A 202 -4.07 0.72 17.67
CA PHE A 202 -4.32 0.19 19.00
C PHE A 202 -5.80 0.22 19.38
N ASP A 203 -6.21 -0.73 20.22
CA ASP A 203 -7.51 -0.71 20.87
C ASP A 203 -7.49 0.25 22.06
N ILE A 204 -7.90 1.50 21.81
CA ILE A 204 -7.82 2.60 22.76
C ILE A 204 -9.04 2.58 23.70
N PRO A 205 -8.85 2.36 25.01
CA PRO A 205 -9.96 2.41 25.97
C PRO A 205 -10.29 3.83 26.44
N ALA A 206 -9.34 4.76 26.36
CA ALA A 206 -9.47 6.14 26.85
C ALA A 206 -8.53 7.10 26.14
N PHE A 207 -8.89 8.38 26.07
CA PHE A 207 -8.13 9.40 25.36
C PHE A 207 -6.70 9.57 25.90
N ASP A 208 -6.52 9.49 27.22
CA ASP A 208 -5.19 9.60 27.85
C ASP A 208 -4.25 8.44 27.47
N VAL A 209 -4.80 7.25 27.19
CA VAL A 209 -4.01 6.11 26.69
C VAL A 209 -3.54 6.38 25.27
N ALA A 210 -4.41 6.90 24.40
CA ALA A 210 -4.02 7.31 23.05
C ALA A 210 -2.97 8.42 23.06
N ARG A 211 -3.11 9.42 23.93
CA ARG A 211 -2.13 10.49 24.10
C ARG A 211 -0.77 9.95 24.55
N SER A 212 -0.77 9.01 25.49
CA SER A 212 0.46 8.37 25.98
C SER A 212 1.16 7.58 24.87
N ALA A 213 0.40 6.79 24.09
CA ALA A 213 0.93 6.06 22.94
C ALA A 213 1.48 7.01 21.85
N ALA A 214 0.79 8.10 21.56
CA ALA A 214 1.22 9.11 20.60
C ALA A 214 2.54 9.79 21.03
N VAL A 215 2.70 10.08 22.33
CA VAL A 215 3.94 10.62 22.89
C VAL A 215 5.09 9.62 22.75
N LEU A 216 4.86 8.33 23.01
CA LEU A 216 5.87 7.30 22.80
C LEU A 216 6.30 7.22 21.33
N LEU A 217 5.34 7.15 20.41
CA LEU A 217 5.58 7.15 18.96
C LEU A 217 6.41 8.36 18.51
N ALA A 218 6.09 9.56 19.01
CA ALA A 218 6.84 10.78 18.72
C ALA A 218 8.25 10.77 19.34
N SER A 219 8.38 10.31 20.60
CA SER A 219 9.65 10.30 21.33
C SER A 219 10.68 9.35 20.72
N TRP A 220 10.24 8.20 20.22
CA TRP A 220 11.12 7.20 19.60
C TRP A 220 11.64 7.63 18.23
N LYS A 221 10.91 8.52 17.54
CA LYS A 221 11.40 9.21 16.34
C LYS A 221 12.57 10.14 16.64
N GLY A 222 12.67 10.65 17.89
CA GLY A 222 13.76 11.51 18.38
C GLY A 222 15.08 10.81 18.69
N GLY A 223 15.10 9.47 18.76
CA GLY A 223 16.31 8.64 18.63
C GLY A 223 17.25 8.56 19.84
N THR A 224 16.95 7.65 20.78
CA THR A 224 17.98 7.07 21.67
C THR A 224 18.67 5.87 20.98
N ASP A 225 19.81 5.40 21.49
CA ASP A 225 20.49 4.22 20.94
C ASP A 225 19.67 2.92 21.13
N ALA A 226 18.89 2.84 22.21
CA ALA A 226 17.90 1.78 22.42
C ALA A 226 16.77 1.83 21.37
N ALA A 227 16.29 3.03 21.03
CA ALA A 227 15.28 3.22 19.99
C ALA A 227 15.80 2.82 18.59
N LYS A 228 17.10 3.02 18.30
CA LYS A 228 17.69 2.55 17.04
C LYS A 228 17.74 1.02 16.97
N ARG A 229 18.07 0.37 18.09
CA ARG A 229 18.21 -1.10 18.17
C ARG A 229 16.88 -1.83 17.99
N TYR A 230 15.81 -1.29 18.56
CA TYR A 230 14.47 -1.88 18.51
C TYR A 230 13.53 -1.17 17.54
N GLY A 231 14.04 -0.23 16.73
CA GLY A 231 13.28 0.67 15.87
C GLY A 231 12.13 0.03 15.09
N PRO A 232 12.32 -1.14 14.44
CA PRO A 232 11.23 -1.81 13.74
C PRO A 232 10.04 -2.19 14.62
N LEU A 233 10.27 -2.54 15.90
CA LEU A 233 9.23 -2.95 16.85
C LEU A 233 8.43 -1.78 17.39
N LEU A 234 9.07 -0.62 17.52
CA LEU A 234 8.57 0.52 18.27
C LEU A 234 7.14 0.95 17.88
N PRO A 235 6.79 1.06 16.59
CA PRO A 235 5.42 1.44 16.21
C PRO A 235 4.36 0.50 16.79
N PHE A 236 4.66 -0.78 16.97
CA PHE A 236 3.68 -1.79 17.37
C PHE A 236 3.60 -2.02 18.88
N VAL A 237 4.63 -1.60 19.64
CA VAL A 237 4.68 -1.76 21.10
C VAL A 237 4.27 -0.50 21.86
N ALA A 238 4.09 0.65 21.20
CA ALA A 238 3.71 1.91 21.85
C ALA A 238 2.37 1.80 22.60
N GLY A 239 1.35 1.22 21.96
CA GLY A 239 0.04 0.99 22.56
C GLY A 239 0.12 0.05 23.76
N PRO A 240 0.69 -1.17 23.61
CA PRO A 240 0.80 -2.09 24.72
C PRO A 240 1.57 -1.54 25.92
N LEU A 241 2.64 -0.78 25.70
CA LEU A 241 3.37 -0.10 26.78
C LEU A 241 2.58 1.06 27.42
N SER A 242 1.58 1.58 26.73
CA SER A 242 0.65 2.60 27.23
C SER A 242 -0.65 2.02 27.81
N GLY A 243 -0.82 0.69 27.79
CA GLY A 243 -2.02 0.01 28.29
C GLY A 243 -3.14 -0.21 27.27
N ALA A 244 -2.86 -0.11 25.96
CA ALA A 244 -3.78 -0.45 24.88
C ALA A 244 -3.33 -1.72 24.14
N ALA A 245 -4.27 -2.60 23.77
CA ALA A 245 -3.92 -3.76 22.97
C ALA A 245 -3.50 -3.35 21.55
N LEU A 246 -2.55 -4.08 20.96
CA LEU A 246 -2.24 -3.97 19.54
C LEU A 246 -3.42 -4.54 18.74
N HIS A 247 -4.06 -3.70 17.94
CA HIS A 247 -5.23 -4.05 17.14
C HIS A 247 -5.44 -3.05 16.01
N LEU A 248 -5.07 -3.44 14.79
CA LEU A 248 -5.22 -2.61 13.60
C LEU A 248 -6.70 -2.53 13.20
N LYS A 249 -7.19 -1.31 12.96
CA LYS A 249 -8.57 -1.04 12.55
C LYS A 249 -8.61 -0.42 11.16
N PRO A 250 -9.67 -0.66 10.38
CA PRO A 250 -10.03 0.19 9.25
C PRO A 250 -10.15 1.66 9.69
N ILE A 251 -9.89 2.60 8.77
CA ILE A 251 -9.85 4.03 9.09
C ILE A 251 -11.21 4.53 9.60
N SER A 252 -12.31 4.08 8.98
CA SER A 252 -13.66 4.44 9.41
C SER A 252 -13.94 4.05 10.87
N ASP A 253 -13.42 2.91 11.29
CA ASP A 253 -13.62 2.39 12.65
C ASP A 253 -12.74 3.14 13.65
N ALA A 254 -11.51 3.48 13.24
CA ALA A 254 -10.62 4.34 14.02
C ALA A 254 -11.21 5.75 14.22
N ASP A 255 -11.81 6.34 13.17
CA ASP A 255 -12.51 7.63 13.24
C ASP A 255 -13.74 7.56 14.16
N ALA A 256 -14.49 6.48 14.10
CA ALA A 256 -15.64 6.26 14.98
C ALA A 256 -15.19 6.15 16.45
N LEU A 257 -14.11 5.40 16.71
CA LEU A 257 -13.52 5.26 18.04
C LEU A 257 -12.99 6.62 18.55
N TRP A 258 -12.32 7.39 17.71
CA TRP A 258 -11.85 8.73 18.04
C TRP A 258 -13.00 9.61 18.54
N ARG A 259 -14.08 9.70 17.77
CA ARG A 259 -15.26 10.50 18.12
C ARG A 259 -15.90 10.03 19.44
N ALA A 260 -16.09 8.72 19.58
CA ALA A 260 -16.66 8.12 20.78
C ALA A 260 -15.82 8.42 22.04
N VAL A 261 -14.49 8.30 21.95
CA VAL A 261 -13.57 8.53 23.07
C VAL A 261 -13.44 10.01 23.42
N GLN A 262 -13.62 10.92 22.45
CA GLN A 262 -13.71 12.36 22.70
C GLN A 262 -15.07 12.83 23.21
N GLY A 263 -16.11 11.98 23.15
CA GLY A 263 -17.48 12.36 23.49
C GLY A 263 -18.13 13.30 22.47
N ILE A 264 -17.75 13.19 21.19
CA ILE A 264 -18.27 13.96 20.05
C ILE A 264 -19.17 13.09 19.18
#